data_AF-A0A0T6AMT0-F1
#
_entry.id   AF-A0A0T6AMT0-F1
#
_cell.length_a   1.000
_cell.length_b   1.000
_cell.length_c   1.000
_cell.angle_alpha   90.00
_cell.angle_beta   90.00
_cell.angle_gamma   90.00
#
_symmetry.space_group_name_H-M   'P 1'
#
loop_
_entity.id
_entity.type
_entity.pdbx_description
1 polymer ?
#
loop_
_entity_poly.entity_id
_entity_poly.type
_entity_poly.pdbx_seq_one_letter_code
_entity_poly.pdbx_strand_id
1 'polypeptide(L)'
;MKAAVVLLVLAGILGMITGRAVAAVSTRLSVTGPSTVGMGEEISVEARLTTADDRPIAGAVLTLFQVGAVGQRAMSTATTDAYGIAWFLHSEFTVAYLSLRVAYAGDAARAPANADLSVEITGIEVAPAVVMPHTPSLPVKTVLFLLLGIVWLTYAFAASSILGIVREGGPRRGGETARVVR
;
A
#
# COMPACT_ATOMS: atom_id res chain seq x y z
N MET A 1 33.55 -45.81 -44.35
CA MET A 1 34.63 -45.58 -43.36
C MET A 1 34.45 -44.14 -42.88
N LYS A 2 33.79 -43.89 -41.73
CA LYS A 2 34.42 -43.49 -40.44
C LYS A 2 35.51 -42.41 -40.65
N ALA A 3 35.52 -41.21 -40.06
CA ALA A 3 34.77 -40.59 -38.96
C ALA A 3 35.12 -39.07 -38.86
N ALA A 4 34.34 -38.33 -38.04
CA ALA A 4 34.64 -37.05 -37.35
C ALA A 4 34.87 -35.79 -38.23
N VAL A 5 34.40 -34.58 -37.92
CA VAL A 5 34.50 -33.80 -36.68
C VAL A 5 33.38 -32.75 -36.61
N VAL A 6 32.85 -32.53 -35.41
CA VAL A 6 31.87 -31.52 -35.00
C VAL A 6 32.55 -30.14 -34.83
N LEU A 7 31.77 -29.06 -35.03
CA LEU A 7 31.97 -27.67 -34.54
C LEU A 7 32.61 -26.64 -35.51
N LEU A 8 31.78 -25.73 -36.04
CA LEU A 8 32.15 -24.35 -36.38
C LEU A 8 30.86 -23.51 -36.34
N VAL A 9 30.44 -23.16 -35.12
CA VAL A 9 30.57 -21.80 -34.56
C VAL A 9 29.78 -20.77 -35.37
N LEU A 10 28.57 -20.51 -34.86
CA LEU A 10 27.83 -19.26 -35.01
C LEU A 10 28.79 -18.08 -34.74
N ALA A 11 29.26 -17.40 -35.79
CA ALA A 11 30.05 -16.18 -35.66
C ALA A 11 29.36 -15.03 -36.40
N GLY A 12 28.41 -14.42 -35.69
CA GLY A 12 28.32 -12.96 -35.56
C GLY A 12 28.48 -12.11 -36.82
N ILE A 13 27.51 -12.19 -37.72
CA ILE A 13 27.20 -11.04 -38.60
C ILE A 13 26.05 -10.27 -37.94
N LEU A 14 26.39 -9.52 -36.89
CA LEU A 14 25.62 -8.35 -36.53
C LEU A 14 26.62 -7.30 -36.12
N GLY A 15 27.03 -6.51 -37.12
CA GLY A 15 27.88 -5.35 -36.94
C GLY A 15 27.35 -4.53 -35.78
N MET A 16 28.21 -4.37 -34.79
CA MET A 16 28.00 -3.50 -33.65
C MET A 16 27.43 -2.16 -34.13
N ILE A 17 26.21 -1.83 -33.69
CA ILE A 17 25.78 -0.45 -33.59
C ILE A 17 26.62 0.13 -32.45
N THR A 18 27.87 0.49 -32.73
CA THR A 18 28.63 1.42 -31.88
C THR A 18 28.06 2.81 -32.12
N GLY A 19 26.80 3.00 -31.73
CA GLY A 19 26.36 4.32 -31.34
C GLY A 19 27.30 4.75 -30.23
N ARG A 20 28.15 5.75 -30.47
CA ARG A 20 28.77 6.48 -29.38
C ARG A 20 27.62 6.84 -28.44
N ALA A 21 27.59 6.25 -27.26
CA ALA A 21 26.82 6.80 -26.17
C ALA A 21 27.47 8.16 -25.88
N VAL A 22 26.99 9.19 -26.58
CA VAL A 22 27.29 10.56 -26.19
C VAL A 22 26.74 10.65 -24.78
N ALA A 23 27.61 10.85 -23.80
CA ALA A 23 27.19 11.00 -22.42
C ALA A 23 26.17 12.14 -22.38
N ALA A 24 24.94 11.83 -21.95
CA ALA A 24 23.87 12.80 -21.88
C ALA A 24 24.30 13.94 -20.94
N VAL A 25 24.04 15.17 -21.35
CA VAL A 25 24.38 16.37 -20.57
C VAL A 25 23.58 16.30 -19.26
N SER A 26 24.26 16.40 -18.12
CA SER A 26 23.59 16.45 -16.82
C SER A 26 22.66 17.66 -16.74
N THR A 27 21.47 17.46 -16.17
CA THR A 27 20.48 18.52 -15.97
C THR A 27 20.26 18.75 -14.48
N ARG A 28 19.87 19.98 -14.14
CA ARG A 28 19.50 20.42 -12.80
C ARG A 28 18.09 20.97 -12.86
N LEU A 29 17.23 20.45 -11.99
CA LEU A 29 15.88 20.94 -11.79
C LEU A 29 15.79 21.59 -10.42
N SER A 30 15.26 22.81 -10.38
CA SER A 30 14.95 23.53 -9.14
C SER A 30 13.49 23.90 -9.15
N VAL A 31 12.81 23.74 -8.02
CA VAL A 31 11.39 24.04 -7.87
C VAL A 31 11.22 25.05 -6.76
N THR A 32 10.42 26.07 -7.03
CA THR A 32 10.06 27.14 -6.09
C THR A 32 8.54 27.22 -6.02
N GLY A 33 8.01 27.30 -4.81
CA GLY A 33 6.58 27.43 -4.59
C GLY A 33 6.29 27.79 -3.14
N PRO A 34 5.01 28.02 -2.78
CA PRO A 34 4.64 28.33 -1.42
C PRO A 34 4.85 27.12 -0.52
N SER A 35 5.31 27.34 0.71
CA SER A 35 5.39 26.31 1.75
C SER A 35 4.06 26.06 2.45
N THR A 36 3.15 27.05 2.41
CA THR A 36 1.88 27.05 3.13
C THR A 36 0.83 27.77 2.30
N VAL A 37 -0.34 27.17 2.12
CA VAL A 37 -1.44 27.70 1.28
C VAL A 37 -2.78 27.43 1.98
N GLY A 38 -3.76 28.32 1.82
CA GLY A 38 -5.12 28.09 2.30
C GLY A 38 -5.84 26.97 1.53
N MET A 39 -6.76 26.28 2.18
CA MET A 39 -7.61 25.30 1.50
C MET A 39 -8.30 25.93 0.29
N GLY A 40 -8.09 25.33 -0.89
CA GLY A 40 -8.65 25.80 -2.14
C GLY A 40 -7.98 27.02 -2.77
N GLU A 41 -6.96 27.59 -2.13
CA GLU A 41 -6.12 28.58 -2.78
C GLU A 41 -5.23 27.93 -3.85
N GLU A 42 -4.79 28.74 -4.81
CA GLU A 42 -3.96 28.28 -5.91
C GLU A 42 -2.50 28.14 -5.47
N ILE A 43 -1.97 26.94 -5.62
CA ILE A 43 -0.57 26.60 -5.41
C ILE A 43 0.15 26.83 -6.74
N SER A 44 0.90 27.92 -6.81
CA SER A 44 1.78 28.22 -7.94
C SER A 44 3.16 27.60 -7.73
N VAL A 45 3.52 26.67 -8.60
CA VAL A 45 4.82 25.98 -8.56
C VAL A 45 5.61 26.36 -9.80
N GLU A 46 6.72 27.06 -9.57
CA GLU A 46 7.71 27.40 -10.59
C GLU A 46 8.78 26.32 -10.64
N ALA A 47 8.94 25.68 -11.81
CA ALA A 47 10.01 24.72 -12.05
C ALA A 47 11.00 25.28 -13.06
N ARG A 48 12.27 25.36 -12.69
CA ARG A 48 13.36 25.82 -13.56
C ARG A 48 14.31 24.69 -13.88
N LEU A 49 14.45 24.39 -15.17
CA LEU A 49 15.31 23.35 -15.72
C LEU A 49 16.53 23.97 -16.42
N THR A 50 17.71 23.56 -15.97
CA THR A 50 19.01 24.01 -16.48
C THR A 50 19.93 22.83 -16.78
N THR A 51 20.94 23.02 -17.62
CA THR A 51 22.05 22.08 -17.72
C THR A 51 22.98 22.23 -16.51
N ALA A 52 23.93 21.31 -16.34
CA ALA A 52 24.97 21.44 -15.30
C ALA A 52 25.82 22.71 -15.43
N ASP A 53 25.88 23.31 -16.62
CA ASP A 53 26.55 24.59 -16.89
C ASP A 53 25.60 25.80 -16.77
N ASP A 54 24.50 25.66 -16.04
CA ASP A 54 23.47 26.69 -15.81
C ASP A 54 22.79 27.25 -17.07
N ARG A 55 22.84 26.52 -18.20
CA ARG A 55 22.12 26.93 -19.42
C ARG A 55 20.64 26.52 -19.34
N PRO A 56 19.70 27.42 -19.62
CA PRO A 56 18.28 27.10 -19.60
C PRO A 56 17.92 26.08 -20.68
N ILE A 57 17.04 25.14 -20.34
CA ILE A 57 16.57 24.11 -21.27
C ILE A 57 15.14 24.43 -21.67
N ALA A 58 14.97 24.98 -22.87
CA ALA A 58 13.66 25.32 -23.43
C ALA A 58 13.01 24.12 -24.13
N GLY A 59 11.67 24.08 -24.15
CA GLY A 59 10.89 23.07 -24.86
C GLY A 59 10.93 21.67 -24.22
N ALA A 60 11.41 21.56 -22.99
CA ALA A 60 11.43 20.29 -22.25
C ALA A 60 10.09 20.08 -21.55
N VAL A 61 9.56 18.86 -21.63
CA VAL A 61 8.33 18.49 -20.93
C VAL A 61 8.67 18.06 -19.51
N LEU A 62 8.09 18.76 -18.55
CA LEU A 62 8.13 18.45 -17.13
C LEU A 62 6.80 17.86 -16.69
N THR A 63 6.85 16.90 -15.77
CA THR A 63 5.65 16.28 -15.19
C THR A 63 5.62 16.56 -13.70
N LEU A 64 4.49 17.08 -13.22
CA LEU A 64 4.20 17.22 -11.80
C LEU A 64 3.56 15.94 -11.28
N PHE A 65 4.09 15.45 -10.17
CA PHE A 65 3.60 14.29 -9.45
C PHE A 65 3.20 14.66 -8.03
N GLN A 66 2.11 14.08 -7.57
CA GLN A 66 1.80 13.99 -6.14
C GLN A 66 2.47 12.75 -5.58
N VAL A 67 3.30 12.92 -4.56
CA VAL A 67 3.98 11.83 -3.85
C VAL A 67 3.15 11.46 -2.63
N GLY A 68 2.65 10.23 -2.60
CA GLY A 68 1.94 9.65 -1.46
C GLY A 68 2.69 8.46 -0.86
N ALA A 69 2.15 7.91 0.23
CA ALA A 69 2.80 6.81 0.96
C ALA A 69 2.97 5.52 0.14
N VAL A 70 2.08 5.28 -0.84
CA VAL A 70 2.04 4.03 -1.63
C VAL A 70 2.61 4.23 -3.05
N GLY A 71 3.03 5.45 -3.41
CA GLY A 71 3.59 5.75 -4.73
C GLY A 71 3.40 7.20 -5.15
N GLN A 72 3.72 7.47 -6.41
CA GLN A 72 3.55 8.79 -7.04
C GLN A 72 2.45 8.74 -8.09
N ARG A 73 1.65 9.81 -8.16
CA ARG A 73 0.57 9.98 -9.14
C ARG A 73 0.88 11.19 -10.02
N ALA A 74 0.88 11.01 -11.34
CA ALA A 74 1.01 12.13 -12.27
C ALA A 74 -0.23 13.04 -12.17
N MET A 75 0.00 14.34 -12.00
CA MET A 75 -1.04 15.36 -11.88
C MET A 75 -1.21 16.11 -13.21
N SER A 76 -0.11 16.66 -13.71
CA SER A 76 -0.11 17.53 -14.90
C SER A 76 1.27 17.54 -15.57
N THR A 77 1.29 18.01 -16.82
CA THR A 77 2.53 18.25 -17.57
C THR A 77 2.61 19.72 -17.99
N ALA A 78 3.82 20.26 -18.02
CA ALA A 78 4.10 21.61 -18.49
C ALA A 78 5.37 21.61 -19.33
N THR A 79 5.44 22.52 -20.30
CA THR A 79 6.63 22.66 -21.16
C THR A 79 7.42 23.88 -20.73
N THR A 80 8.76 23.76 -20.66
CA THR A 80 9.62 24.87 -20.31
C THR A 80 9.68 25.93 -21.41
N ASP A 81 9.71 27.20 -20.99
CA ASP A 81 9.83 28.36 -21.87
C ASP A 81 11.29 28.62 -22.31
N ALA A 82 11.53 29.75 -22.98
CA ALA A 82 12.87 30.15 -23.44
C ALA A 82 13.90 30.33 -22.30
N TYR A 83 13.45 30.54 -21.07
CA TYR A 83 14.28 30.68 -19.87
C TYR A 83 14.40 29.36 -19.09
N GLY A 84 13.85 28.27 -19.62
CA GLY A 84 13.85 26.97 -18.96
C GLY A 84 12.86 26.87 -17.81
N ILE A 85 11.87 27.77 -17.75
CA ILE A 85 10.89 27.85 -16.67
C ILE A 85 9.58 27.22 -17.13
N ALA A 86 8.95 26.41 -16.27
CA ALA A 86 7.59 25.92 -16.44
C ALA A 86 6.78 26.22 -15.17
N TRP A 87 5.51 26.55 -15.37
CA TRP A 87 4.58 26.85 -14.29
C TRP A 87 3.56 25.72 -14.15
N PHE A 88 3.30 25.33 -12.91
CA PHE A 88 2.21 24.44 -12.55
C PHE A 88 1.28 25.15 -11.59
N LEU A 89 -0.02 24.97 -11.81
CA LEU A 89 -1.09 25.51 -10.98
C LEU A 89 -1.91 24.33 -10.47
N HIS A 90 -2.08 24.24 -9.15
CA HIS A 90 -2.87 23.21 -8.51
C HIS A 90 -3.62 23.79 -7.32
N SER A 91 -4.82 23.33 -7.04
CA SER A 91 -5.57 23.70 -5.84
C SER A 91 -5.92 22.45 -5.05
N GLU A 92 -5.60 22.44 -3.77
CA GLU A 92 -5.81 21.29 -2.88
C GLU A 92 -6.92 21.56 -1.86
N PHE A 93 -7.80 20.57 -1.70
CA PHE A 93 -9.00 20.68 -0.86
C PHE A 93 -9.13 19.53 0.15
N THR A 94 -8.30 18.49 0.03
CA THR A 94 -8.56 17.21 0.70
C THR A 94 -7.47 16.79 1.66
N VAL A 95 -6.22 17.22 1.43
CA VAL A 95 -5.07 16.80 2.24
C VAL A 95 -4.41 17.99 2.92
N ALA A 96 -4.13 17.86 4.22
CA ALA A 96 -3.43 18.88 5.01
C ALA A 96 -1.94 19.00 4.63
N TYR A 97 -1.35 17.94 4.07
CA TYR A 97 0.05 17.94 3.63
C TYR A 97 0.12 17.38 2.21
N LEU A 98 0.66 18.18 1.30
CA LEU A 98 0.85 17.82 -0.09
C LEU A 98 2.34 17.74 -0.40
N SER A 99 2.81 16.55 -0.78
CA SER A 99 4.16 16.35 -1.29
C SER A 99 4.11 16.32 -2.81
N LEU A 100 4.79 17.27 -3.44
CA LEU A 100 4.88 17.44 -4.88
C LEU A 100 6.28 17.10 -5.36
N ARG A 101 6.38 16.48 -6.52
CA ARG A 101 7.63 16.19 -7.22
C ARG A 101 7.49 16.63 -8.67
N VAL A 102 8.36 17.52 -9.13
CA VAL A 102 8.50 17.79 -10.55
C VAL A 102 9.62 16.89 -11.09
N ALA A 103 9.36 16.22 -12.21
CA ALA A 103 10.37 15.39 -12.85
C ALA A 103 10.49 15.70 -14.35
N TYR A 104 11.73 15.72 -14.80
CA TYR A 104 12.15 15.68 -16.18
C TYR A 104 12.63 14.26 -16.50
N ALA A 105 12.01 13.60 -17.47
CA ALA A 105 12.33 12.23 -17.84
C ALA A 105 13.70 12.07 -18.53
N GLY A 106 14.33 13.18 -18.94
CA GLY A 106 15.50 13.14 -19.81
C GLY A 106 15.14 12.98 -21.28
N ASP A 107 16.12 13.19 -22.15
CA ASP A 107 16.05 12.88 -23.58
C ASP A 107 17.38 12.24 -24.03
N ALA A 108 17.50 11.91 -25.32
CA ALA A 108 18.71 11.27 -25.83
C ALA A 108 19.99 12.10 -25.64
N ALA A 109 19.87 13.41 -25.43
CA ALA A 109 20.98 14.34 -25.24
C ALA A 109 21.14 14.80 -23.78
N ARG A 110 20.14 14.58 -22.92
CA ARG A 110 20.05 15.18 -21.58
C ARG A 110 19.60 14.18 -20.52
N ALA A 111 20.30 14.15 -19.40
CA ALA A 111 19.98 13.27 -18.29
C ALA A 111 18.65 13.66 -17.61
N PRO A 112 17.93 12.71 -16.99
CA PRO A 112 16.76 13.00 -16.16
C PRO A 112 17.11 13.82 -14.91
N ALA A 113 16.15 14.59 -14.42
CA ALA A 113 16.27 15.34 -13.17
C ALA A 113 14.92 15.43 -12.45
N ASN A 114 14.93 15.54 -11.13
CA ASN A 114 13.74 15.70 -10.30
C ASN A 114 14.00 16.68 -9.16
N ALA A 115 12.92 17.25 -8.65
CA ALA A 115 12.93 18.17 -7.51
C ALA A 115 11.61 18.07 -6.74
N ASP A 116 11.72 18.15 -5.42
CA ASP A 116 10.59 17.96 -4.51
C ASP A 116 10.20 19.28 -3.85
N LEU A 117 8.90 19.43 -3.59
CA LEU A 117 8.30 20.55 -2.88
C LEU A 117 7.23 20.03 -1.93
N SER A 118 7.25 20.48 -0.68
CA SER A 118 6.22 20.17 0.30
C SER A 118 5.39 21.41 0.59
N VAL A 119 4.07 21.26 0.57
CA VAL A 119 3.10 22.33 0.81
C VAL A 119 2.16 21.91 1.91
N GLU A 120 2.05 22.74 2.95
CA GLU A 120 1.04 22.59 4.01
C GLU A 120 -0.23 23.33 3.63
N ILE A 121 -1.38 22.64 3.71
CA ILE A 121 -2.69 23.20 3.40
C ILE A 121 -3.42 23.55 4.70
N THR A 122 -3.55 24.84 4.95
CA THR A 122 -4.20 25.39 6.15
C THR A 122 -5.72 25.43 5.99
N GLY A 123 -6.45 25.36 7.10
CA GLY A 123 -7.93 25.36 7.09
C GLY A 123 -8.57 23.98 6.90
N ILE A 124 -7.78 22.94 6.69
CA ILE A 124 -8.25 21.56 6.79
C ILE A 124 -8.20 21.18 8.27
N GLU A 125 -9.36 21.16 8.94
CA GLU A 125 -9.47 20.54 10.24
C GLU A 125 -9.23 19.03 10.08
N VAL A 126 -8.01 18.59 10.38
CA VAL A 126 -7.71 17.17 10.53
C VAL A 126 -8.50 16.70 11.74
N ALA A 127 -9.73 16.24 11.51
CA ALA A 127 -10.52 15.61 12.55
C ALA A 127 -9.62 14.56 13.22
N PRO A 128 -9.44 14.60 14.56
CA PRO A 128 -8.64 13.60 15.23
C PRO A 128 -9.18 12.25 14.80
N ALA A 129 -8.30 11.34 14.38
CA ALA A 129 -8.70 9.98 14.02
C ALA A 129 -9.64 9.49 15.12
N VAL A 130 -10.92 9.30 14.79
CA VAL A 130 -11.86 8.68 15.70
C VAL A 130 -11.31 7.27 15.85
N VAL A 131 -10.51 7.07 16.89
CA VAL A 131 -10.16 5.76 17.39
C VAL A 131 -11.50 5.21 17.83
N MET A 132 -12.20 4.54 16.92
CA MET A 132 -13.29 3.68 17.33
C MET A 132 -12.64 2.69 18.28
N PRO A 133 -12.96 2.72 19.60
CA PRO A 133 -12.67 1.57 20.40
C PRO A 133 -13.43 0.45 19.70
N HIS A 134 -12.70 -0.46 19.08
CA HIS A 134 -13.21 -1.78 18.80
C HIS A 134 -13.48 -2.35 20.18
N THR A 135 -14.68 -2.12 20.71
CA THR A 135 -15.20 -2.89 21.81
C THR A 135 -14.89 -4.33 21.45
N PRO A 136 -14.10 -5.08 22.25
CA PRO A 136 -13.83 -6.46 21.95
C PRO A 136 -15.17 -7.20 22.07
N SER A 137 -15.92 -7.25 20.97
CA SER A 137 -17.00 -8.20 20.81
C SER A 137 -16.33 -9.54 21.03
N LEU A 138 -16.84 -10.33 21.98
CA LEU A 138 -16.37 -11.68 22.21
C LEU A 138 -16.14 -12.32 20.84
N PRO A 139 -14.93 -12.84 20.54
CA PRO A 139 -14.63 -13.35 19.23
C PRO A 139 -15.75 -14.32 18.87
N VAL A 140 -16.35 -14.17 17.69
CA VAL A 140 -17.52 -14.98 17.26
C VAL A 140 -17.28 -16.48 17.51
N LYS A 141 -16.01 -16.90 17.38
CA LYS A 141 -15.50 -18.23 17.72
C LYS A 141 -15.79 -18.64 19.18
N THR A 142 -15.54 -17.77 20.16
CA THR A 142 -15.83 -18.03 21.58
C THR A 142 -17.32 -18.22 21.83
N VAL A 143 -18.17 -17.36 21.26
CA VAL A 143 -19.63 -17.48 21.40
C VAL A 143 -20.11 -18.80 20.78
N LEU A 144 -19.60 -19.17 19.61
CA LEU A 144 -19.92 -20.43 18.94
C LEU A 144 -19.51 -21.66 19.78
N PHE A 145 -18.30 -21.67 20.34
CA PHE A 145 -17.85 -22.77 21.20
C PHE A 145 -18.66 -22.88 22.49
N LEU A 146 -19.08 -21.76 23.08
CA LEU A 146 -19.87 -21.74 24.30
C LEU A 146 -21.28 -22.28 24.04
N LEU A 147 -21.91 -21.88 22.94
CA LEU A 147 -23.21 -22.43 22.51
C LEU A 147 -23.11 -23.93 22.22
N LEU A 148 -22.08 -24.37 21.49
CA LEU A 148 -21.87 -25.77 21.20
C LEU A 148 -21.65 -26.58 22.50
N GLY A 149 -20.86 -26.05 23.43
CA GLY A 149 -20.62 -26.66 24.74
C GLY A 149 -21.88 -26.81 25.58
N ILE A 150 -22.74 -25.79 25.63
CA ILE A 150 -24.03 -25.85 26.32
C ILE A 150 -24.92 -26.93 25.69
N VAL A 151 -25.00 -26.98 24.36
CA VAL A 151 -25.78 -28.01 23.66
C VAL A 151 -25.27 -29.41 24.03
N TRP A 152 -23.97 -29.68 23.93
CA TRP A 152 -23.41 -30.97 24.34
C TRP A 152 -23.66 -31.32 25.80
N LEU A 153 -23.57 -30.34 26.70
CA LEU A 153 -23.87 -30.54 28.12
C LEU A 153 -25.34 -30.92 28.34
N THR A 154 -26.28 -30.28 27.64
CA THR A 154 -27.70 -30.64 27.70
C THR A 154 -27.96 -32.05 27.16
N TYR A 155 -27.30 -32.46 26.07
CA TYR A 155 -27.38 -33.82 25.55
C TYR A 155 -26.80 -34.85 26.52
N ALA A 156 -25.64 -34.58 27.12
CA ALA A 156 -25.01 -35.47 28.09
C ALA A 156 -25.87 -35.63 29.36
N PHE A 157 -26.46 -34.52 29.83
CA PHE A 157 -27.39 -34.54 30.95
C PHE A 157 -28.65 -35.36 30.63
N ALA A 158 -29.28 -35.12 29.48
CA ALA A 158 -30.43 -35.90 29.02
C ALA A 158 -30.09 -37.40 28.90
N ALA A 159 -28.96 -37.74 28.30
CA ALA A 159 -28.50 -39.14 28.22
C ALA A 159 -28.29 -39.75 29.61
N SER A 160 -27.66 -39.03 30.54
CA SER A 160 -27.45 -39.49 31.92
C SER A 160 -28.77 -39.71 32.68
N SER A 161 -29.78 -38.87 32.44
CA SER A 161 -31.09 -39.03 33.05
C SER A 161 -31.81 -40.29 32.55
N ILE A 162 -31.68 -40.60 31.25
CA ILE A 162 -32.26 -41.81 30.65
C ILE A 162 -31.55 -43.06 31.16
N LEU A 163 -30.21 -43.05 31.26
CA LEU A 163 -29.45 -44.17 31.82
C LEU A 163 -29.65 -44.36 33.34
N GLY A 164 -29.92 -43.27 34.08
CA GLY A 164 -30.23 -43.32 35.51
C GLY A 164 -31.58 -43.98 35.81
N ILE A 165 -32.61 -43.69 35.02
CA ILE A 165 -33.96 -44.26 35.17
C ILE A 165 -33.97 -45.78 34.97
N VAL A 166 -33.10 -46.33 34.12
CA VAL A 166 -33.02 -47.79 33.88
C VAL A 166 -32.51 -48.57 35.10
N ARG A 167 -31.80 -47.94 36.04
CA ARG A 167 -31.24 -48.63 37.22
C ARG A 167 -32.18 -48.72 38.42
N GLU A 168 -33.25 -47.93 38.50
CA GLU A 168 -34.18 -47.95 39.64
C GLU A 168 -35.36 -48.92 39.49
N GLY A 169 -35.44 -49.65 38.36
CA GLY A 169 -36.41 -50.72 38.13
C GLY A 169 -35.94 -52.12 38.55
N GLY A 170 -35.48 -52.33 39.79
CA GLY A 170 -35.07 -53.64 40.31
C GLY A 170 -35.55 -53.90 41.75
N PRO A 171 -35.98 -55.12 42.10
CA PRO A 171 -37.19 -55.38 42.89
C PRO A 171 -37.08 -55.13 44.40
N ARG A 172 -38.20 -54.65 44.98
CA ARG A 172 -38.46 -54.54 46.43
C ARG A 172 -38.29 -55.92 47.10
N ARG A 173 -37.17 -56.12 47.80
CA ARG A 173 -37.06 -57.16 48.84
C ARG A 173 -37.85 -56.68 50.06
N GLY A 174 -39.07 -57.21 50.20
CA GLY A 174 -39.76 -57.24 51.49
C GLY A 174 -38.89 -58.00 52.48
N GLY A 175 -38.48 -57.33 53.55
CA GLY A 175 -37.92 -57.98 54.72
C GLY A 175 -39.06 -58.53 55.55
N GLU A 176 -39.02 -59.82 55.84
CA GLU A 176 -39.65 -60.34 57.05
C GLU A 176 -38.65 -61.27 57.74
N THR A 177 -38.09 -60.72 58.81
CA THR A 177 -37.24 -61.39 59.79
C THR A 177 -38.12 -62.26 60.70
N ALA A 178 -38.12 -63.57 60.51
CA ALA A 178 -38.58 -64.50 61.54
C ALA A 178 -37.38 -64.96 62.40
N ARG A 179 -37.33 -64.39 63.59
CA ARG A 179 -36.40 -64.63 64.70
C ARG A 179 -36.52 -66.07 65.22
N VAL A 180 -35.38 -66.77 65.33
CA VAL A 180 -35.24 -68.02 66.10
C VAL A 180 -34.98 -67.68 67.58
N VAL A 181 -35.85 -68.10 68.50
CA VAL A 181 -35.50 -68.35 69.92
C VAL A 181 -36.40 -69.44 70.53
N ARG A 182 -35.72 -70.48 71.04
CA ARG A 182 -36.11 -71.59 71.94
C ARG A 182 -36.96 -72.74 71.40
#